data_AF-Q64PW0-F1
#
_entry.id   AF-Q64PW0-F1
#
_cell.length_a   1.000
_cell.length_b   1.000
_cell.length_c   1.000
_cell.angle_alpha   90.00
_cell.angle_beta   90.00
_cell.angle_gamma   90.00
#
_symmetry.space_group_name_H-M   'P 1'
#
loop_
_entity.id
_entity.type
_entity.pdbx_description
1 polymer ?
#
loop_
_entity_poly.entity_id
_entity_poly.type
_entity_poly.pdbx_seq_one_letter_code
_entity_poly.pdbx_strand_id
1 'polypeptide(L)' 'MFRLNTEEWEILKSQIVISSWGGTRKLPFAFTEQGMAMLSGVLNSDRHRSEYFHYASFCSCPPIGLGSSGE' A
#
# COMPACT_ATOMS: atom_id res chain seq x y z
N MET A 1 12.28 12.69 5.66
CA MET A 1 10.84 12.74 5.32
C MET A 1 10.37 14.18 5.37
N PHE A 2 9.43 14.57 4.52
CA PHE A 2 8.83 15.90 4.54
C PHE A 2 7.31 15.79 4.39
N ARG A 3 6.59 16.82 4.85
CA ARG A 3 5.12 16.85 4.78
C ARG A 3 4.70 17.42 3.43
N LEU A 4 3.76 16.76 2.76
CA LEU A 4 3.20 17.26 1.50
C LEU A 4 2.26 18.43 1.76
N ASN A 5 2.17 19.35 0.80
CA ASN A 5 1.18 20.41 0.86
C ASN A 5 -0.21 19.87 0.46
N THR A 6 -1.27 20.62 0.77
CA THR A 6 -2.65 20.21 0.42
C THR A 6 -2.83 20.04 -1.08
N GLU A 7 -2.31 20.97 -1.87
CA GLU A 7 -2.45 20.96 -3.34
C GLU A 7 -1.73 19.76 -3.97
N GLU A 8 -0.49 19.49 -3.57
CA GLU A 8 0.28 18.33 -4.03
C GLU A 8 -0.40 17.01 -3.63
N TRP A 9 -0.96 16.96 -2.42
CA TRP A 9 -1.69 15.80 -1.94
C TRP A 9 -2.97 15.55 -2.75
N GLU A 10 -3.73 16.58 -3.13
CA GLU A 10 -4.89 16.42 -4.01
C GLU A 10 -4.54 15.76 -5.34
N ILE A 11 -3.36 16.08 -5.91
CA ILE A 11 -2.88 15.52 -7.17
C ILE A 11 -2.33 14.10 -6.99
N LEU A 12 -1.59 13.84 -5.91
CA LEU A 12 -0.94 12.55 -5.64
C LEU A 12 -1.87 11.52 -4.97
N LYS A 13 -3.07 11.93 -4.56
CA LYS A 13 -4.07 11.04 -3.98
C LYS A 13 -4.62 10.06 -5.02
N SER A 14 -4.53 8.77 -4.70
CA SER A 14 -5.20 7.73 -5.48
C SER A 14 -6.72 7.88 -5.39
N GLN A 15 -7.37 8.06 -6.53
CA GLN A 15 -8.83 8.21 -6.60
C GLN A 15 -9.59 6.88 -6.42
N ILE A 16 -8.92 5.74 -6.61
CA ILE A 16 -9.56 4.42 -6.61
C ILE A 16 -9.43 3.74 -5.24
N VAL A 17 -8.29 3.90 -4.58
CA VAL A 17 -7.95 3.15 -3.36
C VAL A 17 -8.41 3.88 -2.09
N ILE A 18 -8.60 5.20 -2.16
CA ILE A 18 -8.96 6.00 -0.99
C ILE A 18 -10.47 5.93 -0.77
N SER A 19 -10.87 5.50 0.43
CA SER A 19 -12.27 5.44 0.83
C SER A 19 -12.87 6.83 0.97
N SER A 20 -14.10 6.98 0.48
CA SER A 20 -14.89 8.23 0.55
C SER A 20 -15.41 8.52 1.97
N TRP A 21 -15.54 7.51 2.82
CA TRP A 21 -16.16 7.59 4.16
C TRP A 21 -15.14 7.59 5.31
N GLY A 22 -14.08 8.39 5.21
CA GLY A 22 -13.13 8.55 6.32
C GLY A 22 -11.67 8.68 5.89
N GLY A 23 -11.38 9.66 5.03
CA GLY A 23 -10.02 9.97 4.61
C GLY A 23 -9.12 10.45 5.76
N THR A 24 -7.80 10.42 5.53
CA THR A 24 -6.78 10.84 6.49
C THR A 24 -6.96 12.32 6.90
N ARG A 25 -7.17 12.58 8.20
CA ARG A 25 -7.36 13.94 8.77
C ARG A 25 -6.08 14.78 8.88
N LYS A 26 -4.92 14.20 8.55
CA LYS A 26 -3.60 14.84 8.61
C LYS A 26 -2.90 14.66 7.27
N LEU A 27 -2.21 15.69 6.81
CA LEU A 27 -1.39 15.61 5.60
C LEU A 27 -0.34 14.49 5.74
N PRO A 28 -0.19 13.63 4.72
CA PRO A 28 0.77 12.55 4.77
C PRO A 28 2.21 13.08 4.63
N PHE A 29 3.14 12.26 5.09
CA PHE A 29 4.57 12.49 4.92
C PHE A 29 5.10 11.68 3.74
N ALA A 30 5.95 12.29 2.92
CA ALA A 30 6.66 11.67 1.83
C ALA A 30 8.13 11.41 2.18
N PHE A 31 8.71 10.41 1.53
CA PHE A 31 10.14 10.12 1.64
C PHE A 31 10.97 11.22 0.97
N THR A 32 12.12 11.52 1.57
CA THR A 32 13.15 12.34 0.92
C THR A 32 13.97 11.47 -0.01
N GLU A 33 14.72 12.09 -0.94
CA GLU A 33 15.59 11.40 -1.88
C GLU A 33 16.58 10.46 -1.16
N GLN A 34 17.24 10.93 -0.10
CA GLN A 34 18.14 10.08 0.69
C GLN A 34 17.39 8.92 1.36
N GLY A 35 16.14 9.15 1.78
CA GLY A 35 15.30 8.10 2.37
C GLY A 35 14.92 7.01 1.36
N MET A 36 14.62 7.39 0.11
CA MET A 36 14.37 6.42 -0.96
C MET A 36 15.62 5.59 -1.29
N ALA A 37 16.79 6.23 -1.32
CA ALA A 37 18.04 5.53 -1.55
C ALA A 37 18.29 4.45 -0.47
N MET A 38 18.05 4.77 0.81
CA MET A 38 18.17 3.80 1.91
C MET A 38 17.17 2.64 1.78
N LEU A 39 15.92 2.94 1.43
CA LEU A 39 14.85 1.94 1.26
C LEU A 39 15.17 0.95 0.12
N SER A 40 15.75 1.44 -0.98
CA SER A 40 16.13 0.60 -2.11
C SER A 40 17.14 -0.49 -1.72
N GLY A 41 18.02 -0.22 -0.76
CA GLY A 41 18.95 -1.20 -0.21
C GLY A 41 18.25 -2.28 0.61
N VAL A 42 17.29 -1.90 1.45
CA VAL A 42 16.52 -2.83 2.30
C VAL A 42 15.64 -3.76 1.45
N LEU A 43 14.92 -3.20 0.46
CA LEU A 43 14.02 -3.97 -0.41
C LEU A 43 14.78 -4.91 -1.35
N ASN A 44 16.01 -4.55 -1.74
CA ASN A 44 16.87 -5.42 -2.56
C ASN A 44 17.69 -6.43 -1.75
N SER A 45 17.54 -6.48 -0.43
CA SER A 45 18.22 -7.48 0.39
C SER A 45 17.67 -8.89 0.15
N ASP A 46 18.54 -9.89 0.29
CA ASP A 46 18.18 -11.30 0.11
C ASP A 46 17.05 -11.75 1.03
N ARG A 47 16.94 -11.13 2.22
CA ARG A 47 15.83 -11.36 3.15
C ARG A 47 14.49 -11.05 2.51
N HIS A 48 14.33 -9.89 1.86
CA HIS A 48 13.04 -9.51 1.26
C HIS A 48 12.75 -10.33 -0.01
N ARG A 49 13.78 -10.63 -0.80
CA ARG A 49 13.65 -11.44 -2.02
C ARG A 49 13.28 -12.90 -1.72
N SER A 50 13.84 -13.48 -0.66
CA SER A 50 13.56 -14.86 -0.24
C SER A 50 12.21 -15.02 0.45
N GLU A 51 11.76 -14.02 1.19
CA GLU A 51 10.49 -14.05 1.92
C GLU A 51 9.29 -13.86 0.97
N TYR A 52 9.49 -13.16 -0.17
CA TYR A 52 8.45 -12.97 -1.19
C TYR A 52 8.03 -14.29 -1.90
N PHE A 53 8.92 -15.26 -2.04
CA PHE A 53 8.55 -16.55 -2.67
C PHE A 53 7.68 -17.43 -1.76
N HIS A 54 7.77 -17.27 -0.43
CA HIS A 54 7.03 -18.10 0.53
C HIS A 54 5.59 -17.61 0.79
N TYR A 55 5.34 -16.30 0.78
CA TYR A 55 3.98 -15.78 1.04
C TYR A 55 3.04 -15.92 -0.16
N ALA A 56 3.56 -15.95 -1.40
CA ALA A 56 2.75 -16.07 -2.61
C ALA A 56 1.96 -17.40 -2.69
N SER A 57 2.38 -18.42 -1.94
CA SER A 57 1.69 -19.72 -1.87
C SER A 57 0.47 -19.74 -0.95
N PHE A 58 0.22 -18.69 -0.15
CA PHE A 58 -0.91 -18.62 0.78
C PHE A 58 -2.09 -17.75 0.30
N CYS A 59 -1.97 -17.12 -0.87
CA CYS A 59 -3.07 -16.34 -1.47
C CYS A 59 -3.71 -17.08 -2.64
N SER A 60 -4.08 -18.35 -2.43
CA SER A 60 -5.04 -19.06 -3.27
C SER A 60 -6.37 -19.10 -2.52
N CYS A 61 -7.02 -17.96 -2.31
CA CYS A 61 -8.45 -17.97 -2.02
C CYS A 61 -9.16 -18.46 -3.29
N PRO A 62 -9.82 -19.63 -3.31
CA PRO A 62 -10.68 -19.98 -4.43
C PRO A 62 -11.84 -18.97 -4.47
N PRO A 63 -12.42 -18.69 -5.66
CA PRO A 63 -13.60 -17.86 -5.74
C PRO A 63 -14.77 -18.66 -5.16
N ILE A 64 -15.15 -18.38 -3.90
CA ILE A 64 -16.41 -18.88 -3.36
C ILE A 64 -17.52 -18.01 -3.97
N GLY A 65 -18.07 -18.51 -5.07
CA GLY A 65 -19.31 -18.03 -5.65
C GLY A 65 -20.52 -18.39 -4.77
N LEU A 66 -21.55 -17.57 -4.89
CA LEU A 66 -22.98 -17.87 -4.77
C LEU A 66 -23.42 -18.89 -3.72
N GLY A 67 -24.11 -18.40 -2.69
CA GLY A 67 -24.97 -19.20 -1.82
C GLY A 67 -26.04 -18.30 -1.18
N SER A 68 -27.21 -18.27 -1.80
CA SER A 68 -28.43 -17.63 -1.32
C SER A 68 -29.03 -18.41 -0.15
N SER A 69 -29.42 -17.74 0.93
CA SER A 69 -30.55 -18.07 1.84
C SER A 69 -30.57 -16.97 2.91
N GLY A 70 -31.65 -16.22 3.18
CA GLY A 70 -33.01 -16.69 3.29
C GLY A 70 -33.18 -17.29 4.69
N GLU A 71 -33.82 -16.53 5.56
CA GLU A 71 -34.10 -16.72 7.01
C GLU A 71 -33.03 -16.21 7.99
#